data_AF-A0A661KKN6-F1
#
_entry.id   AF-A0A661KKN6-F1
#
_cell.length_a   1.000
_cell.length_b   1.000
_cell.length_c   1.000
_cell.angle_alpha   90.00
_cell.angle_beta   90.00
_cell.angle_gamma   90.00
#
_symmetry.space_group_name_H-M   'P 1'
#
loop_
_entity.id
_entity.type
_entity.pdbx_description
1 polymer ?
#
loop_
_entity_poly.entity_id
_entity_poly.type
_entity_poly.pdbx_seq_one_letter_code
_entity_poly.pdbx_strand_id
1 'polypeptide(L)'
;MSKYMREAQRICLEEVYTTKQPHTEAHHWQPKCLGGTDYKSNIFHISTENHFKVHLALYYHFKEVCDEYTMGKMASACWMMSGVSKRVMCTTEEYVEIRREHKISAAKEMSKTMKGMMPAKDKGGNIVHINTNDPRVFSGELKHHSVGMSTYWNPDSNEKVYCIIEDKPEGWIGTEPGYGVGNKNNNVYDLSIDKILEMSLVVILKHGRIRKPGIIRQLIIDEYDIKIPSDGLGYRVKEPKKYLIKWLENLTGWKYEPYFRSTEQREKISKTLKEKNVKN
;
A
#
# COMPACT_ATOMS: atom_id res chain seq x y z
N MET A 1 15.72 37.76 -3.18
CA MET A 1 14.83 36.78 -3.83
C MET A 1 15.62 36.01 -4.88
N SER A 2 15.62 34.67 -4.84
CA SER A 2 16.41 33.88 -5.82
C SER A 2 15.74 33.85 -7.19
N LYS A 3 16.48 33.40 -8.22
CA LYS A 3 15.94 33.26 -9.59
C LYS A 3 14.78 32.28 -9.65
N TYR A 4 14.79 31.23 -8.82
CA TYR A 4 13.73 30.23 -8.81
C TYR A 4 12.44 30.73 -8.17
N MET A 5 12.53 31.57 -7.12
CA MET A 5 11.32 32.21 -6.58
C MET A 5 10.70 33.18 -7.59
N ARG A 6 11.52 33.92 -8.35
CA ARG A 6 11.03 34.74 -9.47
C ARG A 6 10.32 33.87 -10.51
N GLU A 7 10.88 32.73 -10.85
CA GLU A 7 10.31 31.81 -11.83
C GLU A 7 8.97 31.21 -11.34
N ALA A 8 8.92 30.76 -10.08
CA ALA A 8 7.69 30.29 -9.47
C ALA A 8 6.59 31.36 -9.54
N GLN A 9 6.90 32.59 -9.15
CA GLN A 9 5.96 33.72 -9.22
C GLN A 9 5.55 34.05 -10.67
N ARG A 10 6.48 34.00 -11.62
CA ARG A 10 6.21 34.23 -13.05
C ARG A 10 5.20 33.22 -13.58
N ILE A 11 5.42 31.92 -13.34
CA ILE A 11 4.51 30.86 -13.76
C ILE A 11 3.13 31.07 -13.13
N CYS A 12 3.08 31.40 -11.84
CA CYS A 12 1.83 31.68 -11.15
C CYS A 12 1.09 32.87 -11.76
N LEU A 13 1.78 33.92 -12.24
CA LEU A 13 1.14 35.09 -12.86
C LEU A 13 0.67 34.83 -14.30
N GLU A 14 1.39 34.01 -15.06
CA GLU A 14 1.09 33.75 -16.47
C GLU A 14 -0.15 32.86 -16.67
N GLU A 15 -0.50 32.03 -15.68
CA GLU A 15 -1.60 31.07 -15.81
C GLU A 15 -2.56 31.07 -14.61
N VAL A 16 -3.06 32.25 -14.20
CA VAL A 16 -4.06 32.35 -13.13
C VAL A 16 -5.46 32.07 -13.68
N TYR A 17 -6.06 30.95 -13.25
CA TYR A 17 -7.50 30.77 -13.38
C TYR A 17 -8.21 31.29 -12.12
N THR A 18 -9.11 32.27 -12.31
CA THR A 18 -9.94 32.83 -11.22
C THR A 18 -11.01 31.85 -10.72
N THR A 19 -11.29 30.81 -11.50
CA THR A 19 -12.26 29.75 -11.19
C THR A 19 -11.64 28.38 -11.45
N LYS A 20 -12.09 27.37 -10.71
CA LYS A 20 -11.61 25.99 -10.86
C LYS A 20 -12.03 25.43 -12.22
N GLN A 21 -11.04 25.11 -13.05
CA GLN A 21 -11.23 24.42 -14.34
C GLN A 21 -10.95 22.92 -14.20
N PRO A 22 -11.48 22.08 -15.10
CA PRO A 22 -11.02 20.69 -15.23
C PRO A 22 -9.49 20.67 -15.38
N HIS A 23 -8.80 19.85 -14.61
CA HIS A 23 -7.32 19.71 -14.62
C HIS A 23 -6.52 20.89 -14.04
N THR A 24 -7.15 21.73 -13.21
CA THR A 24 -6.44 22.72 -12.41
C THR A 24 -6.36 22.33 -10.94
N GLU A 25 -5.28 22.77 -10.30
CA GLU A 25 -5.00 22.51 -8.89
C GLU A 25 -4.83 23.84 -8.15
N ALA A 26 -5.34 23.89 -6.92
CA ALA A 26 -5.19 25.05 -6.05
C ALA A 26 -3.74 25.10 -5.53
N HIS A 27 -3.09 26.25 -5.67
CA HIS A 27 -1.75 26.51 -5.19
C HIS A 27 -1.66 27.85 -4.47
N HIS A 28 -0.81 27.93 -3.45
CA HIS A 28 -0.61 29.15 -2.68
C HIS A 28 0.37 30.10 -3.39
N TRP A 29 0.04 31.38 -3.51
CA TRP A 29 0.95 32.41 -4.03
C TRP A 29 2.22 32.53 -3.19
N GLN A 30 2.01 32.75 -1.91
CA GLN A 30 3.05 32.62 -0.90
C GLN A 30 2.85 31.27 -0.21
N PRO A 31 3.82 30.34 -0.30
CA PRO A 31 3.76 29.08 0.43
C PRO A 31 3.59 29.30 1.93
N LYS A 32 2.84 28.41 2.61
CA LYS A 32 2.64 28.48 4.07
C LYS A 32 3.94 28.44 4.87
N CYS A 33 4.94 27.71 4.37
CA CYS A 33 6.28 27.66 4.99
C CYS A 33 6.99 29.02 4.98
N LEU A 34 6.55 29.97 4.14
CA LEU A 34 7.03 31.35 4.08
C LEU A 34 6.03 32.33 4.71
N GLY A 35 5.08 31.87 5.54
CA GLY A 35 4.08 32.73 6.17
C GLY A 35 2.85 33.03 5.31
N GLY A 36 2.66 32.31 4.20
CA GLY A 36 1.42 32.38 3.42
C GLY A 36 0.18 31.94 4.22
N THR A 37 -0.96 32.53 3.88
CA THR A 37 -2.26 32.27 4.54
C THR A 37 -3.18 31.39 3.67
N ASP A 38 -4.27 30.88 4.24
CA ASP A 38 -5.34 30.17 3.50
C ASP A 38 -6.43 31.10 2.95
N TYR A 39 -6.20 32.42 2.96
CA TYR A 39 -7.15 33.35 2.38
C TYR A 39 -7.25 33.13 0.86
N LYS A 40 -8.46 33.30 0.31
CA LYS A 40 -8.71 33.19 -1.13
C LYS A 40 -7.79 34.10 -1.97
N SER A 41 -7.33 35.22 -1.41
CA SER A 41 -6.36 36.11 -2.06
C SER A 41 -4.96 35.50 -2.23
N ASN A 42 -4.62 34.48 -1.45
CA ASN A 42 -3.34 33.78 -1.52
C ASN A 42 -3.46 32.42 -2.23
N ILE A 43 -4.63 32.05 -2.76
CA ILE A 43 -4.87 30.76 -3.42
C ILE A 43 -5.36 31.03 -4.85
N PHE A 44 -4.67 30.47 -5.84
CA PHE A 44 -5.11 30.47 -7.23
C PHE A 44 -5.15 29.05 -7.79
N HIS A 45 -5.82 28.90 -8.93
CA HIS A 45 -5.83 27.65 -9.68
C HIS A 45 -4.89 27.79 -10.86
N ILE A 46 -3.98 26.82 -11.02
CA ILE A 46 -3.04 26.70 -12.15
C ILE A 46 -3.19 25.29 -12.75
N SER A 47 -2.75 25.08 -13.99
CA SER A 47 -2.74 23.74 -14.59
C SER A 47 -1.89 22.78 -13.74
N THR A 48 -2.21 21.49 -13.71
CA THR A 48 -1.39 20.48 -13.02
C THR A 48 0.08 20.53 -13.47
N GLU A 49 0.34 20.83 -14.74
CA GLU A 49 1.71 21.00 -15.28
C GLU A 49 2.44 22.21 -14.68
N ASN A 50 1.80 23.38 -14.64
CA ASN A 50 2.44 24.55 -14.05
C ASN A 50 2.50 24.46 -12.53
N HIS A 51 1.55 23.79 -11.87
CA HIS A 51 1.63 23.48 -10.45
C HIS A 51 2.89 22.65 -10.15
N PHE A 52 3.18 21.69 -11.02
CA PHE A 52 4.41 20.94 -10.95
C PHE A 52 5.67 21.81 -11.11
N LYS A 53 5.73 22.66 -12.14
CA LYS A 53 6.89 23.55 -12.38
C LYS A 53 7.12 24.52 -11.21
N VAL A 54 6.05 25.04 -10.61
CA VAL A 54 6.12 25.92 -9.44
C VAL A 54 6.75 25.20 -8.24
N HIS A 55 6.32 23.98 -7.91
CA HIS A 55 6.94 23.21 -6.81
C HIS A 55 8.41 22.89 -7.07
N LEU A 56 8.78 22.61 -8.33
CA LEU A 56 10.19 22.36 -8.69
C LEU A 56 11.04 23.62 -8.50
N ALA A 57 10.56 24.77 -8.97
CA ALA A 57 11.23 26.05 -8.75
C ALA A 57 11.33 26.39 -7.25
N LEU A 58 10.26 26.17 -6.48
CA LEU A 58 10.29 26.34 -5.04
C LEU A 58 11.33 25.41 -4.39
N TYR A 59 11.39 24.13 -4.75
CA TYR A 59 12.41 23.21 -4.24
C TYR A 59 13.84 23.76 -4.44
N TYR A 60 14.18 24.22 -5.65
CA TYR A 60 15.50 24.81 -5.89
C TYR A 60 15.72 26.14 -5.15
N HIS A 61 14.68 26.96 -4.99
CA HIS A 61 14.76 28.14 -4.13
C HIS A 61 15.13 27.75 -2.70
N PHE A 62 14.39 26.83 -2.09
CA PHE A 62 14.62 26.39 -0.72
C PHE A 62 15.99 25.70 -0.55
N LYS A 63 16.48 25.02 -1.59
CA LYS A 63 17.82 24.43 -1.60
C LYS A 63 18.93 25.49 -1.50
N GLU A 64 18.70 26.69 -2.04
CA GLU A 64 19.66 27.79 -2.00
C GLU A 64 19.58 28.61 -0.70
N VAL A 65 18.39 28.78 -0.12
CA VAL A 65 18.16 29.84 0.89
C VAL A 65 17.69 29.37 2.26
N CYS A 66 17.35 28.09 2.44
CA CYS A 66 16.69 27.64 3.67
C CYS A 66 17.41 26.47 4.36
N ASP A 67 17.00 26.24 5.61
CA ASP A 67 17.47 25.13 6.44
C ASP A 67 16.96 23.77 5.94
N GLU A 68 17.60 22.71 6.43
CA GLU A 68 17.29 21.31 6.13
C GLU A 68 15.84 20.94 6.46
N TYR A 69 15.25 21.57 7.48
CA TYR A 69 13.87 21.33 7.89
C TYR A 69 12.87 21.81 6.85
N THR A 70 13.07 23.03 6.32
CA THR A 70 12.22 23.61 5.28
C THR A 70 12.36 22.84 3.97
N MET A 71 13.56 22.36 3.67
CA MET A 71 13.83 21.44 2.56
C MET A 71 13.04 20.13 2.69
N GLY A 72 12.95 19.55 3.89
CA GLY A 72 12.16 18.34 4.15
C GLY A 72 10.67 18.50 3.82
N LYS A 73 10.08 19.68 4.10
CA LYS A 73 8.68 19.98 3.73
C LYS A 73 8.49 20.07 2.23
N MET A 74 9.43 20.70 1.51
CA MET A 74 9.35 20.80 0.05
C MET A 74 9.56 19.46 -0.64
N ALA A 75 10.51 18.66 -0.15
CA ALA A 75 10.68 17.29 -0.60
C ALA A 75 9.40 16.47 -0.44
N SER A 76 8.68 16.61 0.68
CA SER A 76 7.40 15.96 0.91
C SER A 76 6.32 16.43 -0.07
N ALA A 77 6.22 17.74 -0.31
CA ALA A 77 5.30 18.30 -1.31
C ALA A 77 5.60 17.78 -2.71
N CYS A 78 6.87 17.82 -3.14
CA CYS A 78 7.31 17.20 -4.39
C CYS A 78 6.88 15.74 -4.40
N TRP A 79 7.23 14.93 -3.39
CA TRP A 79 6.92 13.50 -3.34
C TRP A 79 5.42 13.21 -3.50
N MET A 80 4.56 13.96 -2.82
CA MET A 80 3.10 13.86 -2.96
C MET A 80 2.66 14.07 -4.42
N MET A 81 3.21 15.08 -5.09
CA MET A 81 2.88 15.37 -6.50
C MET A 81 3.23 14.22 -7.46
N SER A 82 4.24 13.39 -7.17
CA SER A 82 4.51 12.19 -8.00
C SER A 82 3.73 10.94 -7.66
N GLY A 83 3.18 10.88 -6.45
CA GLY A 83 2.33 9.76 -6.04
C GLY A 83 0.96 9.84 -6.66
N VAL A 84 0.43 11.06 -6.80
CA VAL A 84 -0.99 11.31 -7.09
C VAL A 84 -1.29 11.33 -8.59
N SER A 85 -0.30 11.60 -9.46
CA SER A 85 -0.52 11.73 -10.92
C SER A 85 0.03 10.57 -11.77
N LYS A 86 -0.26 9.30 -11.42
CA LYS A 86 0.07 8.19 -12.35
C LYS A 86 -0.59 8.29 -13.74
N ARG A 87 -1.54 9.21 -13.94
CA ARG A 87 -2.30 9.36 -15.20
C ARG A 87 -1.89 10.57 -16.05
N VAL A 88 -1.18 11.56 -15.51
CA VAL A 88 -0.80 12.76 -16.28
C VAL A 88 0.62 13.15 -15.91
N MET A 89 1.54 12.80 -16.80
CA MET A 89 2.84 13.43 -17.04
C MET A 89 3.68 13.80 -15.82
N CYS A 90 4.56 12.90 -15.40
CA CYS A 90 5.79 13.29 -14.72
C CYS A 90 6.90 12.28 -15.03
N THR A 91 7.35 12.26 -16.29
CA THR A 91 8.44 11.41 -16.78
C THR A 91 9.79 12.13 -16.82
N THR A 92 9.89 13.36 -16.30
CA THR A 92 11.16 14.09 -16.30
C THR A 92 12.15 13.39 -15.36
N GLU A 93 13.32 13.05 -15.90
CA GLU A 93 14.38 12.30 -15.21
C GLU A 93 14.84 13.02 -13.92
N GLU A 94 14.93 14.35 -13.98
CA GLU A 94 15.27 15.23 -12.85
C GLU A 94 14.34 15.00 -11.63
N TYR A 95 13.05 14.78 -11.86
CA TYR A 95 12.11 14.57 -10.77
C TYR A 95 12.28 13.18 -10.15
N VAL A 96 12.52 12.15 -10.98
CA VAL A 96 12.81 10.81 -10.48
C VAL A 96 14.07 10.84 -9.61
N GLU A 97 15.06 11.65 -9.98
CA GLU A 97 16.26 11.88 -9.20
C GLU A 97 15.97 12.59 -7.87
N ILE A 98 15.27 13.74 -7.87
CA ILE A 98 14.86 14.44 -6.64
C ILE A 98 14.05 13.51 -5.72
N ARG A 99 13.14 12.72 -6.29
CA ARG A 99 12.37 11.73 -5.55
C ARG A 99 13.28 10.68 -4.93
N ARG A 100 14.26 10.14 -5.66
CA ARG A 100 15.20 9.15 -5.12
C ARG A 100 16.05 9.76 -4.01
N GLU A 101 16.56 10.97 -4.22
CA GLU A 101 17.40 11.72 -3.27
C GLU A 101 16.64 11.95 -1.95
N HIS A 102 15.38 12.40 -2.02
CA HIS A 102 14.63 12.82 -0.83
C HIS A 102 13.56 11.85 -0.34
N LYS A 103 13.38 10.69 -0.97
CA LYS A 103 12.38 9.70 -0.53
C LYS A 103 12.57 9.33 0.94
N ILE A 104 13.82 9.16 1.37
CA ILE A 104 14.16 8.72 2.73
C ILE A 104 13.88 9.85 3.73
N SER A 105 14.33 11.08 3.45
CA SER A 105 14.11 12.24 4.32
C SER A 105 12.63 12.60 4.43
N ALA A 106 11.91 12.65 3.30
CA ALA A 106 10.47 12.89 3.27
C ALA A 106 9.69 11.82 4.04
N ALA A 107 10.02 10.53 3.85
CA ALA A 107 9.38 9.45 4.59
C ALA A 107 9.66 9.54 6.10
N LYS A 108 10.88 9.93 6.50
CA LYS A 108 11.26 10.11 7.91
C LYS A 108 10.49 11.26 8.55
N GLU A 109 10.40 12.41 7.89
CA GLU A 109 9.65 13.57 8.41
C GLU A 109 8.14 13.32 8.43
N MET A 110 7.58 12.69 7.39
CA MET A 110 6.18 12.23 7.41
C MET A 110 5.92 11.26 8.55
N SER A 111 6.82 10.28 8.78
CA SER A 111 6.66 9.35 9.89
C SER A 111 6.71 10.04 11.24
N LYS A 112 7.50 11.12 11.38
CA LYS A 112 7.58 11.91 12.60
C LYS A 112 6.30 12.72 12.84
N THR A 113 5.78 13.39 11.82
CA THR A 113 4.56 14.21 11.92
C THR A 113 3.29 13.37 12.08
N MET A 114 3.26 12.17 11.49
CA MET A 114 2.11 11.25 11.59
C MET A 114 2.17 10.33 12.82
N LYS A 115 3.25 10.37 13.60
CA LYS A 115 3.36 9.54 14.80
C LYS A 115 2.30 9.95 15.82
N GLY A 116 1.47 8.98 16.23
CA GLY A 116 0.36 9.23 17.17
C GLY A 116 -0.83 9.94 16.53
N MET A 117 -0.86 10.04 15.21
CA MET A 117 -2.02 10.53 14.45
C MET A 117 -2.74 9.35 13.80
N MET A 118 -4.06 9.46 13.67
CA MET A 118 -4.93 8.47 13.03
C MET A 118 -5.88 9.17 12.05
N PRO A 119 -6.06 8.63 10.84
CA PRO A 119 -7.12 9.09 9.94
C PRO A 119 -8.48 8.58 10.43
N ALA A 120 -9.33 9.50 10.86
CA ALA A 120 -10.68 9.23 11.32
C ALA A 120 -11.73 9.88 10.41
N LYS A 121 -12.91 9.28 10.33
CA LYS A 121 -14.07 9.85 9.62
C LYS A 121 -14.95 10.59 10.61
N ASP A 122 -15.26 11.86 10.33
CA ASP A 122 -16.18 12.66 11.15
C ASP A 122 -17.66 12.36 10.82
N LYS A 123 -18.59 12.98 11.55
CA LYS A 123 -20.04 12.83 11.32
C LYS A 123 -20.49 13.31 9.93
N GLY A 124 -19.73 14.20 9.29
CA GLY A 124 -19.99 14.68 7.93
C GLY A 124 -19.40 13.77 6.85
N GLY A 125 -18.72 12.69 7.22
CA GLY A 125 -18.05 11.78 6.29
C GLY A 125 -16.66 12.25 5.84
N ASN A 126 -16.14 13.37 6.37
CA ASN A 126 -14.82 13.88 6.01
C ASN A 126 -13.73 13.05 6.71
N ILE A 127 -12.61 12.83 6.02
CA ILE A 127 -11.44 12.17 6.59
C ILE A 127 -10.51 13.24 7.17
N VAL A 128 -10.26 13.17 8.47
CA VAL A 128 -9.38 14.08 9.20
C VAL A 128 -8.29 13.30 9.93
N HIS A 129 -7.11 13.89 10.09
CA HIS A 129 -6.05 13.30 10.92
C HIS A 129 -6.15 13.88 12.32
N ILE A 130 -6.40 13.02 13.30
CA ILE A 130 -6.55 13.38 14.72
C ILE A 130 -5.53 12.65 15.57
N ASN A 131 -5.28 13.14 16.78
CA ASN A 131 -4.45 12.42 17.73
C ASN A 131 -5.12 11.09 18.13
N THR A 132 -4.36 10.01 18.25
CA THR A 132 -4.89 8.69 18.65
C THR A 132 -5.49 8.70 20.06
N ASN A 133 -5.11 9.66 20.90
CA ASN A 133 -5.63 9.86 22.25
C ASN A 133 -6.75 10.92 22.32
N ASP A 134 -7.32 11.35 21.19
CA ASP A 134 -8.46 12.27 21.18
C ASP A 134 -9.65 11.61 21.93
N PRO A 135 -10.27 12.27 22.94
CA PRO A 135 -11.39 11.71 23.69
C PRO A 135 -12.54 11.18 22.83
N ARG A 136 -12.76 11.78 21.66
CA ARG A 136 -13.82 11.39 20.72
C ARG A 136 -13.56 10.02 20.08
N VAL A 137 -12.30 9.60 19.98
CA VAL A 137 -11.94 8.24 19.56
C VAL A 137 -12.39 7.22 20.61
N PHE A 138 -12.08 7.47 21.89
CA PHE A 138 -12.46 6.57 22.99
C PHE A 138 -13.97 6.50 23.20
N SER A 139 -14.68 7.59 22.96
CA SER A 139 -16.15 7.61 22.99
C SER A 139 -16.80 6.89 21.80
N GLY A 140 -16.04 6.60 20.74
CA GLY A 140 -16.55 6.03 19.49
C GLY A 140 -17.21 7.03 18.55
N GLU A 141 -17.24 8.33 18.89
CA GLU A 141 -17.71 9.41 17.99
C GLU A 141 -16.87 9.48 16.71
N LEU A 142 -15.55 9.33 16.82
CA LEU A 142 -14.63 9.27 15.69
C LEU A 142 -14.09 7.85 15.53
N LYS A 143 -14.33 7.26 14.35
CA LYS A 143 -13.83 5.93 14.00
C LYS A 143 -12.76 6.04 12.93
N HIS A 144 -11.81 5.11 12.91
CA HIS A 144 -10.84 5.03 11.82
C HIS A 144 -11.59 4.93 10.48
N HIS A 145 -11.14 5.65 9.45
CA HIS A 145 -11.89 5.81 8.19
C HIS A 145 -12.19 4.48 7.46
N SER A 146 -11.43 3.42 7.77
CA SER A 146 -11.58 2.08 7.21
C SER A 146 -12.49 1.14 8.02
N VAL A 147 -13.01 1.58 9.18
CA VAL A 147 -13.93 0.75 9.97
C VAL A 147 -15.20 0.50 9.15
N GLY A 148 -15.63 -0.76 9.09
CA GLY A 148 -16.78 -1.18 8.27
C GLY A 148 -16.46 -1.38 6.79
N MET A 149 -15.19 -1.34 6.38
CA MET A 149 -14.78 -1.61 5.00
C MET A 149 -13.90 -2.85 4.93
N SER A 150 -14.03 -3.63 3.85
CA SER A 150 -13.17 -4.78 3.58
C SER A 150 -12.79 -4.86 2.10
N THR A 151 -11.72 -5.60 1.82
CA THR A 151 -11.33 -5.92 0.44
C THR A 151 -11.92 -7.27 0.07
N TYR A 152 -12.64 -7.31 -1.05
CA TYR A 152 -13.22 -8.52 -1.60
C TYR A 152 -12.53 -8.88 -2.91
N TRP A 153 -12.45 -10.17 -3.17
CA TRP A 153 -11.86 -10.74 -4.37
C TRP A 153 -12.89 -11.55 -5.14
N ASN A 154 -12.99 -11.28 -6.44
CA ASN A 154 -13.83 -12.05 -7.35
C ASN A 154 -13.07 -13.31 -7.80
N PRO A 155 -13.60 -14.52 -7.53
CA PRO A 155 -12.92 -15.75 -7.91
C PRO A 155 -12.81 -15.99 -9.41
N ASP A 156 -13.74 -15.46 -10.19
CA ASP A 156 -13.83 -15.70 -11.63
C ASP A 156 -12.97 -14.70 -12.41
N SER A 157 -13.07 -13.41 -12.08
CA SER A 157 -12.33 -12.35 -12.79
C SER A 157 -10.97 -12.03 -12.19
N ASN A 158 -10.69 -12.51 -10.97
CA ASN A 158 -9.52 -12.15 -10.17
C ASN A 158 -9.43 -10.64 -9.84
N GLU A 159 -10.55 -9.91 -9.96
CA GLU A 159 -10.68 -8.51 -9.59
C GLU A 159 -10.70 -8.33 -8.06
N LYS A 160 -10.24 -7.17 -7.58
CA LYS A 160 -10.33 -6.77 -6.17
C LYS A 160 -11.13 -5.49 -6.05
N VAL A 161 -12.11 -5.50 -5.15
CA VAL A 161 -12.89 -4.31 -4.79
C VAL A 161 -12.76 -4.00 -3.32
N TYR A 162 -12.80 -2.72 -2.98
CA TYR A 162 -12.83 -2.24 -1.61
C TYR A 162 -14.21 -1.62 -1.37
N CYS A 163 -15.04 -2.27 -0.57
CA CYS A 163 -16.39 -1.82 -0.31
C CYS A 163 -16.74 -1.94 1.17
N ILE A 164 -17.90 -1.38 1.51
CA ILE A 164 -18.52 -1.49 2.82
C ILE A 164 -18.86 -2.96 3.06
N ILE A 165 -18.69 -3.45 4.29
CA ILE A 165 -18.83 -4.88 4.61
C ILE A 165 -20.24 -5.39 4.29
N GLU A 166 -21.23 -4.55 4.55
CA GLU A 166 -22.64 -4.76 4.27
C GLU A 166 -22.93 -4.87 2.76
N ASP A 167 -22.10 -4.26 1.92
CA ASP A 167 -22.19 -4.28 0.46
C ASP A 167 -21.33 -5.39 -0.17
N LYS A 168 -21.06 -6.47 0.58
CA LYS A 168 -20.29 -7.62 0.08
C LYS A 168 -20.97 -8.21 -1.17
N PRO A 169 -20.31 -8.23 -2.35
CA PRO A 169 -20.89 -8.87 -3.52
C PRO A 169 -21.05 -10.38 -3.29
N GLU A 170 -22.16 -10.93 -3.76
CA GLU A 170 -22.46 -12.36 -3.63
C GLU A 170 -21.38 -13.20 -4.32
N GLY A 171 -20.93 -14.28 -3.67
CA GLY A 171 -19.87 -15.17 -4.18
C GLY A 171 -18.44 -14.63 -4.08
N TRP A 172 -18.23 -13.36 -3.70
CA TRP A 172 -16.87 -12.82 -3.54
C TRP A 172 -16.25 -13.23 -2.21
N ILE A 173 -14.94 -13.48 -2.24
CA ILE A 173 -14.17 -13.90 -1.07
C ILE A 173 -13.60 -12.65 -0.41
N GLY A 174 -14.05 -12.35 0.81
CA GLY A 174 -13.45 -11.29 1.61
C GLY A 174 -12.09 -11.74 2.14
N THR A 175 -11.13 -10.82 2.23
CA THR A 175 -10.13 -10.99 3.28
C THR A 175 -10.90 -10.95 4.60
N GLU A 176 -10.82 -11.99 5.43
CA GLU A 176 -11.28 -11.85 6.82
C GLU A 176 -10.73 -10.53 7.34
N PRO A 177 -11.57 -9.66 7.92
CA PRO A 177 -11.11 -8.38 8.42
C PRO A 177 -9.89 -8.71 9.27
N GLY A 178 -8.73 -8.27 8.78
CA GLY A 178 -7.52 -8.29 9.57
C GLY A 178 -7.81 -7.33 10.69
N TYR A 179 -8.46 -7.82 11.75
CA TYR A 179 -8.28 -7.25 13.05
C TYR A 179 -6.77 -7.21 13.18
N GLY A 180 -6.19 -6.02 13.03
CA GLY A 180 -4.87 -5.76 13.53
C GLY A 180 -4.99 -6.02 15.00
N VAL A 181 -4.81 -7.28 15.40
CA VAL A 181 -4.93 -7.71 16.77
C VAL A 181 -3.72 -7.10 17.42
N GLY A 182 -3.94 -5.93 18.02
CA GLY A 182 -3.11 -5.46 19.11
C GLY A 182 -3.02 -6.59 20.13
N ASN A 183 -1.88 -7.25 20.13
CA ASN A 183 -1.24 -7.96 21.23
C ASN A 183 -1.93 -9.12 21.96
N LYS A 184 -3.15 -9.57 21.63
CA LYS A 184 -3.71 -10.78 22.28
C LYS A 184 -4.61 -11.59 21.34
N ASN A 185 -4.01 -12.44 20.49
CA ASN A 185 -4.74 -13.55 19.89
C ASN A 185 -4.07 -14.87 20.32
N ASN A 186 -4.72 -15.58 21.24
CA ASN A 186 -4.16 -16.75 21.93
C ASN A 186 -4.36 -18.08 21.18
N ASN A 187 -4.74 -18.10 19.89
CA ASN A 187 -5.20 -19.34 19.28
C ASN A 187 -4.21 -20.06 18.34
N VAL A 188 -2.93 -19.65 18.24
CA VAL A 188 -2.01 -20.35 17.31
C VAL A 188 -0.51 -20.30 17.63
N TYR A 189 -0.11 -19.99 18.87
CA TYR A 189 1.32 -20.10 19.22
C TYR A 189 1.78 -21.54 19.47
N ASP A 190 0.84 -22.49 19.61
CA ASP A 190 1.14 -23.87 20.04
C ASP A 190 1.33 -24.87 18.89
N LEU A 191 1.04 -24.50 17.65
CA LEU A 191 1.41 -25.36 16.52
C LEU A 191 2.92 -25.29 16.30
N SER A 192 3.59 -26.42 16.50
CA SER A 192 4.99 -26.57 16.13
C SER A 192 5.15 -26.41 14.61
N ILE A 193 6.34 -26.01 14.18
CA ILE A 193 6.67 -25.93 12.75
C ILE A 193 6.42 -27.29 12.08
N ASP A 194 6.78 -28.39 12.77
CA ASP A 194 6.58 -29.75 12.28
C ASP A 194 5.11 -30.06 12.02
N LYS A 195 4.19 -29.60 12.90
CA LYS A 195 2.76 -29.81 12.69
C LYS A 195 2.24 -29.04 11.48
N ILE A 196 2.71 -27.81 11.28
CA ILE A 196 2.37 -27.01 10.09
C ILE A 196 2.89 -27.68 8.81
N LEU A 197 4.08 -28.27 8.84
CA LEU A 197 4.67 -29.00 7.71
C LEU A 197 3.90 -30.29 7.41
N GLU A 198 3.51 -31.04 8.44
CA GLU A 198 2.68 -32.25 8.31
C GLU A 198 1.33 -31.93 7.65
N MET A 199 0.64 -30.89 8.12
CA MET A 199 -0.64 -30.44 7.54
C MET A 199 -0.46 -29.94 6.10
N SER A 200 0.63 -29.22 5.84
CA SER A 200 0.98 -28.79 4.47
C SER A 200 1.16 -29.99 3.55
N LEU A 201 1.81 -31.06 4.02
CA LEU A 201 2.03 -32.27 3.25
C LEU A 201 0.71 -32.98 2.93
N VAL A 202 -0.20 -33.12 3.90
CA VAL A 202 -1.52 -33.73 3.68
C VAL A 202 -2.30 -33.00 2.60
N VAL A 203 -2.36 -31.66 2.69
CA VAL A 203 -3.01 -30.82 1.69
C VAL A 203 -2.36 -30.97 0.31
N ILE A 204 -1.02 -30.97 0.24
CA ILE A 204 -0.29 -31.11 -1.02
C ILE A 204 -0.53 -32.46 -1.67
N LEU A 205 -0.52 -33.54 -0.88
CA LEU A 205 -0.80 -34.90 -1.34
C LEU A 205 -2.24 -35.01 -1.86
N LYS A 206 -3.23 -34.50 -1.11
CA LYS A 206 -4.64 -34.46 -1.51
C LYS A 206 -4.86 -33.72 -2.83
N HIS A 207 -4.10 -32.66 -3.08
CA HIS A 207 -4.22 -31.86 -4.31
C HIS A 207 -3.25 -32.27 -5.43
N GLY A 208 -2.37 -33.23 -5.19
CA GLY A 208 -1.40 -33.75 -6.16
C GLY A 208 -0.35 -32.74 -6.67
N ARG A 209 -0.12 -31.62 -5.98
CA ARG A 209 0.85 -30.58 -6.40
C ARG A 209 1.21 -29.56 -5.31
N ILE A 210 2.43 -29.02 -5.39
CA ILE A 210 2.89 -27.91 -4.54
C ILE A 210 2.31 -26.58 -5.04
N ARG A 211 1.58 -25.86 -4.19
CA ARG A 211 0.99 -24.54 -4.49
C ARG A 211 1.83 -23.39 -3.89
N LYS A 212 1.46 -22.15 -4.19
CA LYS A 212 2.05 -20.98 -3.51
C LYS A 212 1.78 -21.10 -1.99
N PRO A 213 2.72 -20.72 -1.11
CA PRO A 213 2.55 -20.86 0.34
C PRO A 213 1.26 -20.24 0.90
N GLY A 214 0.81 -19.10 0.35
CA GLY A 214 -0.45 -18.49 0.76
C GLY A 214 -1.69 -19.34 0.43
N ILE A 215 -1.64 -20.11 -0.66
CA ILE A 215 -2.71 -21.05 -1.04
C ILE A 215 -2.64 -22.30 -0.15
N ILE A 216 -1.44 -22.85 0.08
CA ILE A 216 -1.25 -23.99 1.00
C ILE A 216 -1.80 -23.61 2.39
N ARG A 217 -1.46 -22.42 2.90
CA ARG A 217 -2.00 -21.90 4.16
C ARG A 217 -3.53 -21.86 4.15
N GLN A 218 -4.15 -21.30 3.11
CA GLN A 218 -5.61 -21.22 3.04
C GLN A 218 -6.25 -22.61 3.03
N LEU A 219 -5.72 -23.54 2.25
CA LEU A 219 -6.21 -24.90 2.22
C LEU A 219 -6.05 -25.63 3.56
N ILE A 220 -4.99 -25.35 4.33
CA ILE A 220 -4.87 -25.88 5.70
C ILE A 220 -5.93 -25.27 6.62
N ILE A 221 -6.18 -23.96 6.50
CA ILE A 221 -7.23 -23.28 7.27
C ILE A 221 -8.59 -23.93 6.98
N ASP A 222 -8.89 -24.14 5.69
CA ASP A 222 -10.17 -24.70 5.24
C ASP A 222 -10.33 -26.18 5.65
N GLU A 223 -9.27 -26.99 5.54
CA GLU A 223 -9.33 -28.43 5.81
C GLU A 223 -9.38 -28.76 7.31
N TYR A 224 -8.68 -27.98 8.13
CA TYR A 224 -8.51 -28.29 9.56
C TYR A 224 -9.28 -27.33 10.48
N ASP A 225 -10.01 -26.36 9.92
CA ASP A 225 -10.72 -25.31 10.64
C ASP A 225 -9.82 -24.60 11.68
N ILE A 226 -8.56 -24.36 11.29
CA ILE A 226 -7.58 -23.67 12.14
C ILE A 226 -7.28 -22.28 11.60
N LYS A 227 -7.01 -21.33 12.49
CA LYS A 227 -6.46 -20.02 12.09
C LYS A 227 -4.95 -20.16 12.03
N ILE A 228 -4.31 -19.82 10.91
CA ILE A 228 -2.84 -19.71 10.82
C ILE A 228 -2.53 -18.24 10.63
N PRO A 229 -1.70 -17.56 11.45
CA PRO A 229 -1.35 -16.17 11.21
C PRO A 229 -0.70 -15.99 9.83
N SER A 230 -0.91 -14.87 9.13
CA SER A 230 -0.29 -14.59 7.82
C SER A 230 1.25 -14.64 7.86
N ASP A 231 1.78 -14.54 9.06
CA ASP A 231 3.15 -14.35 9.50
C ASP A 231 3.68 -15.52 10.35
N GLY A 232 2.85 -16.52 10.68
CA GLY A 232 3.21 -17.62 11.60
C GLY A 232 4.40 -18.46 11.13
N LEU A 233 4.59 -18.58 9.81
CA LEU A 233 5.78 -19.15 9.20
C LEU A 233 6.93 -18.13 9.12
N GLY A 234 6.62 -16.85 8.91
CA GLY A 234 7.57 -15.74 8.71
C GLY A 234 8.44 -15.38 9.91
N TYR A 235 7.91 -15.52 11.13
CA TYR A 235 8.65 -15.11 12.33
C TYR A 235 9.57 -16.19 12.90
N ARG A 236 9.33 -17.47 12.64
CA ARG A 236 10.14 -18.56 13.23
C ARG A 236 11.27 -19.05 12.33
N VAL A 237 11.22 -18.75 11.04
CA VAL A 237 12.25 -19.16 10.08
C VAL A 237 12.61 -17.97 9.20
N LYS A 238 13.91 -17.64 9.11
CA LYS A 238 14.41 -16.63 8.18
C LYS A 238 14.16 -17.17 6.77
N GLU A 239 13.16 -16.62 6.07
CA GLU A 239 12.71 -17.07 4.72
C GLU A 239 11.89 -18.38 4.68
N PRO A 240 10.71 -18.45 5.33
CA PRO A 240 9.94 -19.69 5.45
C PRO A 240 9.50 -20.29 4.11
N LYS A 241 9.32 -19.43 3.10
CA LYS A 241 8.97 -19.86 1.75
C LYS A 241 10.04 -20.77 1.17
N LYS A 242 11.32 -20.40 1.29
CA LYS A 242 12.43 -21.22 0.77
C LYS A 242 12.60 -22.49 1.58
N TYR A 243 12.40 -22.42 2.90
CA TYR A 243 12.49 -23.59 3.78
C TYR A 243 11.42 -24.63 3.48
N LEU A 244 10.14 -24.23 3.43
CA LEU A 244 9.02 -25.12 3.09
C LEU A 244 9.19 -25.73 1.70
N ILE A 245 9.57 -24.92 0.71
CA ILE A 245 9.84 -25.41 -0.65
C ILE A 245 10.93 -26.48 -0.64
N LYS A 246 12.09 -26.19 -0.04
CA LYS A 246 13.22 -27.12 -0.01
C LYS A 246 12.90 -28.40 0.76
N TRP A 247 12.15 -28.28 1.86
CA TRP A 247 11.68 -29.42 2.64
C TRP A 247 10.76 -30.33 1.81
N LEU A 248 9.79 -29.74 1.10
CA LEU A 248 8.90 -30.48 0.20
C LEU A 248 9.64 -31.12 -0.97
N GLU A 249 10.59 -30.40 -1.57
CA GLU A 249 11.44 -30.92 -2.66
C GLU A 249 12.22 -32.15 -2.21
N ASN A 250 12.83 -32.10 -1.02
CA ASN A 250 13.57 -33.22 -0.45
C ASN A 250 12.68 -34.42 -0.12
N LEU A 251 11.48 -34.18 0.43
CA LEU A 251 10.59 -35.24 0.89
C LEU A 251 9.89 -35.96 -0.26
N THR A 252 9.46 -35.21 -1.28
CA THR A 252 8.62 -35.73 -2.38
C THR A 252 9.40 -36.00 -3.68
N GLY A 253 10.60 -35.44 -3.80
CA GLY A 253 11.36 -35.38 -5.06
C GLY A 253 10.75 -34.43 -6.10
N TRP A 254 9.68 -33.70 -5.77
CA TRP A 254 9.02 -32.77 -6.68
C TRP A 254 9.69 -31.41 -6.63
N LYS A 255 10.09 -30.86 -7.78
CA LYS A 255 10.67 -29.52 -7.85
C LYS A 255 9.58 -28.45 -7.76
N TYR A 256 9.81 -27.41 -6.96
CA TYR A 256 8.91 -26.27 -6.90
C TYR A 256 9.06 -25.40 -8.14
N GLU A 257 8.01 -25.31 -8.95
CA GLU A 257 7.98 -24.42 -10.11
C GLU A 257 7.21 -23.13 -9.79
N PRO A 258 7.89 -21.97 -9.65
CA PRO A 258 7.25 -20.71 -9.26
C PRO A 258 6.29 -20.12 -10.30
N TYR A 259 6.29 -20.64 -11.54
CA TYR A 259 5.60 -20.04 -12.68
C TYR A 259 4.74 -21.07 -13.44
N PHE A 260 3.53 -21.31 -12.96
CA PHE A 260 2.48 -21.98 -13.73
C PHE A 260 1.80 -20.96 -14.66
N ARG A 261 2.33 -20.72 -15.87
CA ARG A 261 1.73 -19.75 -16.80
C ARG A 261 1.11 -20.34 -18.06
N SER A 262 1.59 -21.48 -18.60
CA SER A 262 1.03 -22.02 -19.86
C SER A 262 0.18 -23.28 -19.66
N THR A 263 -0.81 -23.45 -20.53
CA THR A 263 -1.67 -24.64 -20.64
C THR A 263 -0.83 -25.90 -20.91
N GLU A 264 0.19 -25.77 -21.75
CA GLU A 264 1.13 -26.83 -22.11
C GLU A 264 1.89 -27.40 -20.90
N GLN A 265 2.32 -26.55 -19.98
CA GLN A 265 2.97 -26.98 -18.73
C GLN A 265 2.00 -27.75 -17.81
N ARG A 266 0.70 -27.41 -17.82
CA ARG A 266 -0.33 -28.14 -17.07
C ARG A 266 -0.58 -29.52 -17.66
N GLU A 267 -0.61 -29.63 -18.99
CA GLU A 267 -0.80 -30.90 -19.71
C GLU A 267 0.36 -31.86 -19.50
N LYS A 268 1.60 -31.36 -19.56
CA LYS A 268 2.81 -32.16 -19.33
C LYS A 268 2.83 -32.79 -17.93
N ILE A 269 2.44 -32.04 -16.90
CA ILE A 269 2.36 -32.55 -15.52
C ILE A 269 1.21 -33.54 -15.36
N SER A 270 0.04 -33.28 -15.95
CA SER A 270 -1.09 -34.22 -15.93
C SER A 270 -0.71 -35.56 -16.54
N LYS A 271 0.06 -35.55 -17.64
CA LYS A 271 0.61 -36.74 -18.28
C LYS A 271 1.58 -37.48 -17.35
N THR A 272 2.55 -36.78 -16.75
CA THR A 272 3.52 -37.39 -15.83
C THR A 272 2.89 -37.97 -14.56
N LEU A 273 1.83 -37.36 -14.02
CA LEU A 273 1.10 -37.89 -12.87
C LEU A 273 0.34 -39.19 -13.22
N LYS A 274 -0.28 -39.24 -14.40
CA LYS A 274 -0.92 -40.47 -14.92
C LYS A 274 0.10 -41.60 -15.13
N GLU A 275 1.28 -41.28 -15.65
CA GLU A 275 2.36 -42.25 -15.88
C GLU A 275 2.95 -42.82 -14.58
N LYS A 276 2.94 -42.06 -13.49
CA LYS A 276 3.52 -42.47 -12.20
C LYS A 276 2.57 -43.27 -11.29
N ASN A 277 1.38 -43.64 -11.77
CA ASN A 277 0.39 -44.42 -11.01
C ASN A 277 0.08 -43.85 -9.61
N VAL A 278 0.21 -42.53 -9.44
CA VAL A 278 -0.28 -41.84 -8.26
C VAL A 278 -1.80 -41.81 -8.41
N LYS A 279 -2.49 -42.76 -7.79
CA LYS A 279 -3.96 -42.78 -7.77
C LYS A 279 -4.45 -41.47 -7.16
N ASN A 280 -5.34 -40.79 -7.88
CA ASN A 280 -6.09 -39.62 -7.42
C ASN A 280 -6.83 -39.90 -6.11
#